data_AF-A0A927XZH2-F1
#
_entry.id   AF-A0A927XZH2-F1
#
_cell.length_a   1.000
_cell.length_b   1.000
_cell.length_c   1.000
_cell.angle_alpha   90.00
_cell.angle_beta   90.00
_cell.angle_gamma   90.00
#
_symmetry.space_group_name_H-M   'P 1'
#
loop_
_entity.id
_entity.type
_entity.pdbx_description
1 polymer ?
#
loop_
_entity_poly.entity_id
_entity_poly.type
_entity_poly.pdbx_seq_one_letter_code
_entity_poly.pdbx_strand_id
1 'polypeptide(L)'
;MKKTCARCGREITEAAAAFCPFCGAALAREEGVLPPGAEALLAKAASQQSNKKKLQLLAEARQQYPDCLPIEEEWLFQGKLPTTARDALDLSRIKCYLLQLYLTPEDFSAARAADMRRELFEDPQLERCLRLAEDEQAWLARYLLRLCREFIQVFLMGSSEYMPRLLGFRLERDASKALAKPAAQMLRAMAGDEALPRQQRAMLQSAFEQAFAAECGGELRWLRQEMAETGE
;
A
#
# COMPACT_ATOMS: atom_id res chain seq x y z
N MET A 1 13.89 -25.24 -4.60
CA MET A 1 13.76 -24.99 -3.14
C MET A 1 12.40 -24.35 -2.92
N LYS A 2 11.49 -25.03 -2.20
CA LYS A 2 10.17 -24.46 -1.86
C LYS A 2 10.36 -23.59 -0.62
N LYS A 3 9.87 -22.34 -0.65
CA LYS A 3 9.88 -21.42 0.52
C LYS A 3 8.43 -21.12 0.91
N THR A 4 8.15 -20.96 2.20
CA THR A 4 6.80 -20.62 2.68
C THR A 4 6.81 -19.17 3.18
N CYS A 5 5.88 -18.31 2.72
CA CYS A 5 5.77 -16.92 3.23
C CYS A 5 5.43 -16.97 4.72
N ALA A 6 6.33 -16.47 5.59
CA ALA A 6 6.10 -16.41 7.04
C ALA A 6 4.87 -15.55 7.44
N ARG A 7 4.42 -14.67 6.54
CA ARG A 7 3.26 -13.79 6.78
C ARG A 7 1.92 -14.42 6.39
N CYS A 8 1.84 -15.20 5.31
CA CYS A 8 0.59 -15.75 4.79
C CYS A 8 0.53 -17.28 4.75
N GLY A 9 1.62 -17.96 5.08
CA GLY A 9 1.72 -19.42 5.10
C GLY A 9 1.69 -20.11 3.72
N ARG A 10 1.63 -19.36 2.61
CA ARG A 10 1.57 -19.95 1.26
C ARG A 10 2.95 -20.39 0.79
N GLU A 11 2.98 -21.54 0.12
CA GLU A 11 4.17 -22.06 -0.57
C GLU A 11 4.51 -21.23 -1.80
N ILE A 12 5.80 -21.04 -2.02
CA ILE A 12 6.37 -20.22 -3.08
C ILE A 12 7.33 -21.09 -3.86
N THR A 13 7.02 -21.24 -5.14
CA THR A 13 7.70 -22.13 -6.07
C THR A 13 8.90 -21.47 -6.75
N GLU A 14 8.94 -20.14 -6.80
CA GLU A 14 10.05 -19.38 -7.36
C GLU A 14 11.22 -19.27 -6.36
N ALA A 15 12.28 -20.03 -6.60
CA ALA A 15 13.43 -20.12 -5.70
C ALA A 15 14.20 -18.79 -5.53
N ALA A 16 14.14 -17.91 -6.53
CA ALA A 16 14.78 -16.60 -6.57
C ALA A 16 13.82 -15.44 -6.25
N ALA A 17 12.57 -15.71 -5.88
CA ALA A 17 11.64 -14.66 -5.50
C ALA A 17 12.17 -13.95 -4.25
N ALA A 18 12.46 -12.65 -4.39
CA ALA A 18 12.78 -11.78 -3.25
C ALA A 18 11.52 -11.49 -2.41
N PHE A 19 10.33 -11.64 -3.00
CA PHE A 19 9.04 -11.31 -2.40
C PHE A 19 8.01 -12.40 -2.64
N CYS A 20 7.07 -12.53 -1.71
CA CYS A 20 5.97 -13.46 -1.86
C CYS A 20 4.99 -12.92 -2.92
N PRO A 21 4.72 -13.68 -3.98
CA PRO A 21 3.77 -13.27 -5.00
C PRO A 21 2.32 -13.21 -4.49
N PHE A 22 2.04 -13.78 -3.32
CA PHE A 22 0.68 -13.82 -2.75
C PHE A 22 0.45 -12.81 -1.63
N CYS A 23 1.49 -12.49 -0.86
CA CYS A 23 1.38 -11.68 0.36
C CYS A 23 2.22 -10.41 0.27
N GLY A 24 3.05 -10.25 -0.77
CA GLY A 24 4.00 -9.16 -0.91
C GLY A 24 5.08 -9.11 0.17
N ALA A 25 5.10 -10.06 1.12
CA ALA A 25 6.11 -10.08 2.17
C ALA A 25 7.45 -10.48 1.55
N ALA A 26 8.50 -9.76 1.92
CA ALA A 26 9.85 -10.12 1.55
C ALA A 26 10.16 -11.55 2.06
N LEU A 27 10.72 -12.38 1.18
CA LEU A 27 11.06 -13.79 1.46
C LEU A 27 12.46 -13.95 2.02
N ALA A 28 13.30 -12.96 1.77
CA ALA A 28 14.35 -12.56 2.69
C ALA A 28 13.83 -11.27 3.33
N ARG A 29 13.50 -11.29 4.62
CA ARG A 29 13.42 -10.01 5.33
C ARG A 29 14.82 -9.41 5.25
N GLU A 30 14.94 -8.18 4.79
CA GLU A 30 16.09 -7.33 5.14
C GLU A 30 15.97 -7.05 6.64
N GLU A 31 16.27 -8.07 7.42
CA GLU A 31 16.34 -8.05 8.87
C GLU A 31 17.75 -7.61 9.20
N GLY A 32 17.99 -6.30 9.13
CA GLY A 32 18.81 -5.72 10.18
C GLY A 32 18.21 -6.18 11.51
N VAL A 33 19.03 -6.79 12.38
CA VAL A 33 18.56 -7.29 13.68
C VAL A 33 17.89 -6.12 14.40
N LEU A 34 16.58 -6.24 14.67
CA LEU A 34 15.85 -5.21 15.39
C LEU A 34 16.55 -4.94 16.72
N PRO A 35 16.77 -3.67 17.10
CA PRO A 35 17.28 -3.35 18.41
C PRO A 35 16.42 -4.01 19.50
N PRO A 36 17.02 -4.56 20.58
CA PRO A 36 16.26 -5.17 21.66
C PRO A 36 15.17 -4.23 22.18
N GLY A 37 13.91 -4.69 22.17
CA GLY A 37 12.76 -3.91 22.62
C GLY A 37 12.01 -3.13 21.53
N ALA A 38 12.60 -2.90 20.35
CA ALA A 38 11.93 -2.22 19.24
C ALA A 38 10.71 -3.01 18.73
N GLU A 39 10.83 -4.34 18.62
CA GLU A 39 9.74 -5.22 18.22
C GLU A 39 8.53 -5.13 19.17
N ALA A 40 8.77 -5.10 20.47
CA ALA A 40 7.71 -5.02 21.48
C ALA A 40 6.94 -3.68 21.38
N LEU A 41 7.63 -2.57 21.11
CA LEU A 41 6.99 -1.28 20.90
C LEU A 41 6.15 -1.25 19.62
N LEU A 42 6.67 -1.80 18.52
CA LEU A 42 5.94 -1.93 17.26
C LEU A 42 4.66 -2.78 17.44
N ALA A 43 4.77 -3.93 18.08
CA ALA A 43 3.63 -4.80 18.38
C ALA A 43 2.60 -4.09 19.29
N LYS A 44 3.08 -3.35 20.29
CA LYS A 44 2.22 -2.56 21.18
C LYS A 44 1.49 -1.44 20.43
N ALA A 45 2.17 -0.76 19.51
CA ALA A 45 1.56 0.27 18.66
C ALA A 45 0.52 -0.32 17.70
N ALA A 46 0.83 -1.47 17.08
CA ALA A 46 -0.06 -2.16 16.13
C ALA A 46 -1.39 -2.61 16.78
N SER A 47 -1.37 -2.99 18.06
CA SER A 47 -2.57 -3.41 18.80
C SER A 47 -3.43 -2.26 19.32
N GLN A 48 -2.98 -1.00 19.21
CA GLN A 48 -3.76 0.14 19.67
C GLN A 48 -4.95 0.44 18.76
N GLN A 49 -6.14 0.54 19.36
CA GLN A 49 -7.36 1.00 18.69
C GLN A 49 -7.44 2.54 18.59
N SER A 50 -6.74 3.25 19.48
CA SER A 50 -6.71 4.71 19.48
C SER A 50 -5.53 5.22 18.67
N ASN A 51 -5.80 5.95 17.59
CA ASN A 51 -4.78 6.62 16.79
C ASN A 51 -3.88 7.54 17.64
N LYS A 52 -4.46 8.24 18.62
CA LYS A 52 -3.69 9.08 19.56
C LYS A 52 -2.64 8.27 20.31
N LYS A 53 -3.03 7.13 20.90
CA LYS A 53 -2.11 6.27 21.65
C LYS A 53 -1.09 5.60 20.74
N LYS A 54 -1.51 5.16 19.55
CA LYS A 54 -0.61 4.60 18.53
C LYS A 54 0.49 5.59 18.16
N LEU A 55 0.11 6.84 17.84
CA LEU A 55 1.05 7.89 17.46
C LEU A 55 2.00 8.28 18.60
N GLN A 56 1.51 8.32 19.85
CA GLN A 56 2.38 8.53 21.01
C GLN A 56 3.45 7.45 21.13
N LEU A 57 3.06 6.17 21.03
CA LEU A 57 4.00 5.05 21.09
C LEU A 57 5.02 5.07 19.95
N LEU A 58 4.60 5.39 18.72
CA LEU A 58 5.52 5.49 17.59
C LEU A 58 6.47 6.68 17.74
N ALA A 59 6.01 7.82 18.26
CA ALA A 59 6.86 8.97 18.54
C ALA A 59 7.92 8.65 19.60
N GLU A 60 7.54 7.97 20.69
CA GLU A 60 8.48 7.48 21.71
C GLU A 60 9.48 6.48 21.11
N ALA A 61 9.01 5.55 20.28
CA ALA A 61 9.86 4.55 19.64
C ALA A 61 10.91 5.20 18.72
N ARG A 62 10.54 6.26 17.98
CA ARG A 62 11.49 7.01 17.14
C ARG A 62 12.57 7.73 17.95
N GLN A 63 12.21 8.27 19.11
CA GLN A 63 13.20 8.90 20.00
C GLN A 63 14.18 7.88 20.57
N GLN A 64 13.70 6.68 20.89
CA GLN A 64 14.53 5.60 21.45
C GLN A 64 15.37 4.89 20.39
N TYR A 65 14.87 4.77 19.16
CA TYR A 65 15.50 4.01 18.08
C TYR A 65 15.47 4.84 16.78
N PRO A 66 16.24 5.95 16.70
CA PRO A 66 16.17 6.88 15.57
C PRO A 66 16.54 6.25 14.23
N ASP A 67 17.44 5.27 14.22
CA ASP A 67 17.92 4.64 12.98
C ASP A 67 17.25 3.29 12.69
N CYS A 68 16.10 3.03 13.33
CA CYS A 68 15.36 1.79 13.14
C CYS A 68 14.35 1.94 11.99
N LEU A 69 14.70 1.39 10.83
CA LEU A 69 13.89 1.44 9.62
C LEU A 69 12.43 0.98 9.83
N PRO A 70 12.13 -0.15 10.51
CA PRO A 70 10.73 -0.55 10.74
C PRO A 70 9.89 0.46 11.55
N ILE A 71 10.52 1.22 12.46
CA ILE A 71 9.84 2.28 13.22
C ILE A 71 9.55 3.49 12.33
N GLU A 72 10.53 3.89 11.51
CA GLU A 72 10.37 5.00 10.57
C GLU A 72 9.35 4.66 9.46
N GLU A 73 9.31 3.40 9.02
CA GLU A 73 8.30 2.88 8.08
C GLU A 73 6.89 2.98 8.69
N GLU A 74 6.66 2.47 9.91
CA GLU A 74 5.33 2.61 10.52
C GLU A 74 4.93 4.07 10.73
N TRP A 75 5.88 4.95 11.06
CA TRP A 75 5.61 6.38 11.14
C TRP A 75 5.18 6.98 9.79
N LEU A 76 5.79 6.57 8.68
CA LEU A 76 5.43 7.03 7.32
C LEU A 76 3.95 6.78 6.99
N PHE A 77 3.42 5.62 7.38
CA PHE A 77 2.02 5.26 7.10
C PHE A 77 1.03 5.87 8.09
N GLN A 78 1.43 6.03 9.35
CA GLN A 78 0.50 6.35 10.43
C GLN A 78 0.56 7.83 10.85
N GLY A 79 1.66 8.54 10.60
CA GLY A 79 1.99 9.84 11.20
C GLY A 79 0.96 10.97 10.97
N LYS A 80 0.12 10.84 9.95
CA LYS A 80 -0.93 11.84 9.63
C LYS A 80 -2.33 11.44 10.12
N LEU A 81 -2.50 10.26 10.71
CA LEU A 81 -3.81 9.73 11.08
C LEU A 81 -4.60 10.69 12.00
N PRO A 82 -5.93 10.77 11.82
CA PRO A 82 -6.77 11.61 12.65
C PRO A 82 -6.81 11.09 14.09
N THR A 83 -6.68 12.00 15.05
CA THR A 83 -6.71 11.69 16.50
C THR A 83 -7.97 12.16 17.20
N THR A 84 -8.86 12.87 16.48
CA THR A 84 -10.13 13.39 16.98
C THR A 84 -11.29 12.79 16.19
N ALA A 85 -12.47 12.72 16.80
CA ALA A 85 -13.68 12.24 16.11
C ALA A 85 -14.09 13.16 14.95
N ARG A 86 -13.83 14.48 15.08
CA ARG A 86 -14.10 15.47 14.03
C ARG A 86 -13.29 15.17 12.76
N ASP A 87 -12.03 14.78 12.92
CA ASP A 87 -11.13 14.51 11.80
C ASP A 87 -11.19 13.04 11.35
N ALA A 88 -11.87 12.16 12.10
CA ALA A 88 -11.89 10.72 11.84
C ALA A 88 -12.55 10.35 10.50
N LEU A 89 -13.38 11.25 9.95
CA LEU A 89 -14.03 11.08 8.65
C LEU A 89 -13.16 11.57 7.48
N ASP A 90 -12.06 12.28 7.75
CA ASP A 90 -11.16 12.77 6.72
C ASP A 90 -10.17 11.67 6.30
N LEU A 91 -10.61 10.87 5.33
CA LEU A 91 -9.80 9.78 4.76
C LEU A 91 -8.58 10.29 3.99
N SER A 92 -8.53 11.59 3.64
CA SER A 92 -7.37 12.17 2.93
C SER A 92 -6.09 12.17 3.75
N ARG A 93 -6.22 11.95 5.06
CA ARG A 93 -5.12 11.84 6.02
C ARG A 93 -4.46 10.46 6.05
N ILE A 94 -5.07 9.45 5.42
CA ILE A 94 -4.50 8.11 5.33
C ILE A 94 -3.51 8.08 4.16
N LYS A 95 -2.28 7.59 4.38
CA LYS A 95 -1.21 7.67 3.38
C LYS A 95 -1.58 7.05 2.03
N CYS A 96 -2.32 5.93 2.02
CA CYS A 96 -2.75 5.27 0.78
C CYS A 96 -3.78 6.08 -0.03
N TYR A 97 -4.42 7.11 0.54
CA TYR A 97 -5.32 8.01 -0.20
C TYR A 97 -4.63 8.76 -1.34
N LEU A 98 -3.29 8.85 -1.34
CA LEU A 98 -2.52 9.39 -2.46
C LEU A 98 -2.84 8.68 -3.79
N LEU A 99 -3.28 7.42 -3.76
CA LEU A 99 -3.67 6.68 -4.95
C LEU A 99 -5.06 7.07 -5.49
N GLN A 100 -5.84 7.84 -4.75
CA GLN A 100 -7.16 8.31 -5.20
C GLN A 100 -7.07 9.15 -6.48
N LEU A 101 -5.95 9.85 -6.71
CA LEU A 101 -5.73 10.64 -7.93
C LEU A 101 -5.74 9.77 -9.22
N TYR A 102 -5.51 8.47 -9.11
CA TYR A 102 -5.57 7.53 -10.24
C TYR A 102 -6.95 6.88 -10.39
N LEU A 103 -7.77 6.90 -9.34
CA LEU A 103 -9.12 6.33 -9.35
C LEU A 103 -10.14 7.36 -9.87
N THR A 104 -10.10 8.58 -9.33
CA THR A 104 -10.98 9.70 -9.73
C THR A 104 -10.15 10.96 -10.04
N PRO A 105 -9.30 10.95 -11.08
CA PRO A 105 -8.44 12.09 -11.42
C PRO A 105 -9.20 13.42 -11.60
N GLU A 106 -10.45 13.36 -12.05
CA GLU A 106 -11.36 14.49 -12.26
C GLU A 106 -11.71 15.26 -10.98
N ASP A 107 -11.58 14.63 -9.79
CA ASP A 107 -11.86 15.27 -8.50
C ASP A 107 -10.73 16.20 -8.04
N PHE A 108 -9.58 16.18 -8.72
CA PHE A 108 -8.37 16.87 -8.28
C PHE A 108 -7.95 17.98 -9.25
N SER A 109 -7.64 19.15 -8.70
CA SER A 109 -6.95 20.18 -9.47
C SER A 109 -5.53 19.73 -9.84
N ALA A 110 -4.97 20.29 -10.92
CA ALA A 110 -3.60 19.98 -11.33
C ALA A 110 -2.57 20.23 -10.23
N ALA A 111 -2.74 21.29 -9.44
CA ALA A 111 -1.89 21.60 -8.29
C ALA A 111 -1.99 20.51 -7.21
N ARG A 112 -3.21 20.10 -6.85
CA ARG A 112 -3.41 19.05 -5.84
C ARG A 112 -2.87 17.70 -6.30
N ALA A 113 -3.06 17.34 -7.57
CA ALA A 113 -2.50 16.12 -8.14
C ALA A 113 -0.95 16.14 -8.10
N ALA A 114 -0.33 17.29 -8.42
CA ALA A 114 1.12 17.45 -8.29
C ALA A 114 1.60 17.30 -6.84
N ASP A 115 0.88 17.87 -5.87
CA ASP A 115 1.21 17.71 -4.45
C ASP A 115 1.13 16.24 -4.00
N MET A 116 0.11 15.51 -4.46
CA MET A 116 -0.06 14.09 -4.12
C MET A 116 1.04 13.23 -4.75
N ARG A 117 1.48 13.51 -5.98
CA ARG A 117 2.64 12.84 -6.60
C ARG A 117 3.92 13.09 -5.83
N ARG A 118 4.20 14.36 -5.47
CA ARG A 118 5.37 14.69 -4.64
C ARG A 118 5.29 13.98 -3.30
N GLU A 119 4.13 13.93 -2.65
CA GLU A 119 4.00 13.19 -1.39
C GLU A 119 4.16 11.66 -1.56
N LEU A 120 3.86 11.11 -2.74
CA LEU A 120 4.01 9.68 -3.03
C LEU A 120 5.48 9.26 -3.22
N PHE A 121 6.34 10.15 -3.75
CA PHE A 121 7.72 9.81 -4.12
C PHE A 121 8.82 10.66 -3.47
N GLU A 122 8.48 11.82 -2.91
CA GLU A 122 9.40 12.84 -2.40
C GLU A 122 9.01 13.28 -0.96
N ASP A 123 8.27 12.46 -0.23
CA ASP A 123 7.94 12.75 1.17
C ASP A 123 9.21 12.69 2.05
N PRO A 124 9.48 13.69 2.91
CA PRO A 124 10.70 13.70 3.72
C PRO A 124 10.87 12.47 4.63
N GLN A 125 9.75 11.87 5.06
CA GLN A 125 9.76 10.63 5.85
C GLN A 125 10.03 9.41 4.97
N LEU A 126 9.56 9.42 3.70
CA LEU A 126 9.95 8.41 2.70
C LEU A 126 11.46 8.47 2.45
N GLU A 127 12.02 9.66 2.21
CA GLU A 127 13.47 9.81 2.03
C GLU A 127 14.28 9.31 3.25
N ARG A 128 13.75 9.53 4.47
CA ARG A 128 14.37 8.99 5.69
C ARG A 128 14.39 7.46 5.68
N CYS A 129 13.32 6.82 5.24
CA CYS A 129 13.27 5.37 5.16
C CYS A 129 14.21 4.83 4.08
N LEU A 130 14.29 5.48 2.92
CA LEU A 130 15.22 5.10 1.86
C LEU A 130 16.68 5.15 2.34
N ARG A 131 17.08 6.23 3.03
CA ARG A 131 18.45 6.35 3.59
C ARG A 131 18.81 5.28 4.64
N LEU A 132 17.82 4.69 5.29
CA LEU A 132 18.01 3.62 6.28
C LEU A 132 17.89 2.22 5.66
N ALA A 133 17.45 2.10 4.42
CA ALA A 133 17.32 0.83 3.72
C ALA A 133 18.67 0.36 3.16
N GLU A 134 18.91 -0.95 3.21
CA GLU A 134 20.10 -1.55 2.57
C GLU A 134 19.96 -1.53 1.03
N ASP A 135 18.76 -1.82 0.52
CA ASP A 135 18.38 -1.67 -0.89
C ASP A 135 17.20 -0.70 -1.02
N GLU A 136 17.49 0.53 -1.42
CA GLU A 136 16.50 1.60 -1.61
C GLU A 136 15.40 1.22 -2.61
N GLN A 137 15.76 0.55 -3.71
CA GLN A 137 14.83 0.23 -4.79
C GLN A 137 13.87 -0.89 -4.36
N ALA A 138 14.41 -1.94 -3.72
CA ALA A 138 13.62 -3.02 -3.15
C ALA A 138 12.67 -2.51 -2.06
N TRP A 139 13.16 -1.61 -1.21
CA TRP A 139 12.35 -0.97 -0.17
C TRP A 139 11.23 -0.11 -0.78
N LEU A 140 11.54 0.72 -1.78
CA LEU A 140 10.55 1.56 -2.46
C LEU A 140 9.45 0.72 -3.11
N ALA A 141 9.81 -0.38 -3.76
CA ALA A 141 8.84 -1.32 -4.33
C ALA A 141 7.89 -1.89 -3.25
N ARG A 142 8.42 -2.24 -2.08
CA ARG A 142 7.64 -2.72 -0.92
C ARG A 142 6.71 -1.65 -0.36
N TYR A 143 7.19 -0.41 -0.27
CA TYR A 143 6.39 0.74 0.15
C TYR A 143 5.18 0.96 -0.76
N LEU A 144 5.40 1.01 -2.08
CA LEU A 144 4.32 1.15 -3.06
C LEU A 144 3.34 -0.02 -3.00
N LEU A 145 3.84 -1.24 -2.85
CA LEU A 145 3.00 -2.44 -2.71
C LEU A 145 2.11 -2.36 -1.47
N ARG A 146 2.65 -1.94 -0.32
CA ARG A 146 1.86 -1.73 0.90
C ARG A 146 0.77 -0.68 0.70
N LEU A 147 1.11 0.47 0.10
CA LEU A 147 0.12 1.51 -0.21
C LEU A 147 -1.01 0.99 -1.10
N CYS A 148 -0.67 0.26 -2.16
CA CYS A 148 -1.67 -0.28 -3.09
C CYS A 148 -2.60 -1.28 -2.38
N ARG A 149 -2.06 -2.16 -1.53
CA ARG A 149 -2.88 -3.11 -0.76
C ARG A 149 -3.81 -2.41 0.22
N GLU A 150 -3.29 -1.45 0.99
CA GLU A 150 -4.12 -0.66 1.90
C GLU A 150 -5.19 0.12 1.14
N PHE A 151 -4.87 0.67 -0.04
CA PHE A 151 -5.85 1.35 -0.87
C PHE A 151 -6.96 0.44 -1.37
N ILE A 152 -6.61 -0.73 -1.92
CA ILE A 152 -7.59 -1.71 -2.40
C ILE A 152 -8.50 -2.15 -1.26
N GLN A 153 -7.95 -2.39 -0.06
CA GLN A 153 -8.75 -2.78 1.10
C GLN A 153 -9.71 -1.69 1.57
N VAL A 154 -9.23 -0.45 1.67
CA VAL A 154 -10.01 0.65 2.26
C VAL A 154 -10.96 1.27 1.24
N PHE A 155 -10.49 1.60 0.03
CA PHE A 155 -11.21 2.44 -0.93
C PHE A 155 -11.88 1.65 -2.06
N LEU A 156 -11.40 0.46 -2.42
CA LEU A 156 -12.10 -0.40 -3.39
C LEU A 156 -13.03 -1.39 -2.69
N MET A 157 -12.47 -2.28 -1.87
CA MET A 157 -13.25 -3.31 -1.16
C MET A 157 -14.17 -2.75 -0.07
N GLY A 158 -13.79 -1.62 0.53
CA GLY A 158 -14.57 -0.92 1.54
C GLY A 158 -15.67 -0.04 0.95
N SER A 159 -15.61 0.30 -0.34
CA SER A 159 -16.59 1.19 -0.99
C SER A 159 -17.86 0.44 -1.38
N SER A 160 -19.02 1.03 -1.07
CA SER A 160 -20.31 0.54 -1.55
C SER A 160 -20.53 0.80 -3.05
N GLU A 161 -19.75 1.68 -3.66
CA GLU A 161 -19.79 1.94 -5.10
C GLU A 161 -19.20 0.77 -5.88
N TYR A 162 -18.00 0.31 -5.49
CA TYR A 162 -17.28 -0.77 -6.19
C TYR A 162 -17.60 -2.16 -5.64
N MET A 163 -17.96 -2.27 -4.35
CA MET A 163 -18.38 -3.50 -3.69
C MET A 163 -19.74 -3.32 -3.01
N PRO A 164 -20.84 -3.23 -3.78
CA PRO A 164 -22.16 -2.99 -3.23
C PRO A 164 -22.62 -4.14 -2.34
N ARG A 165 -23.26 -3.77 -1.23
CA ARG A 165 -23.81 -4.70 -0.23
C ARG A 165 -25.31 -4.51 -0.10
N LEU A 166 -26.05 -5.61 -0.03
CA LEU A 166 -27.48 -5.64 0.28
C LEU A 166 -27.68 -6.45 1.57
N LEU A 167 -28.29 -5.83 2.60
CA LEU A 167 -28.51 -6.46 3.91
C LEU A 167 -27.24 -7.04 4.56
N GLY A 168 -26.08 -6.41 4.32
CA GLY A 168 -24.79 -6.87 4.83
C GLY A 168 -24.10 -7.96 3.98
N PHE A 169 -24.77 -8.50 2.96
CA PHE A 169 -24.20 -9.45 2.01
C PHE A 169 -23.65 -8.75 0.78
N ARG A 170 -22.48 -9.16 0.29
CA ARG A 170 -21.93 -8.64 -0.97
C ARG A 170 -22.79 -9.17 -2.14
N LEU A 171 -23.20 -8.26 -3.03
CA LEU A 171 -23.99 -8.62 -4.20
C LEU A 171 -23.16 -9.39 -5.23
N GLU A 172 -21.96 -8.90 -5.54
CA GLU A 172 -20.97 -9.68 -6.27
C GLU A 172 -20.10 -10.46 -5.28
N ARG A 173 -20.04 -11.78 -5.47
CA ARG A 173 -19.26 -12.68 -4.61
C ARG A 173 -17.79 -12.72 -5.05
N ASP A 174 -17.52 -12.47 -6.33
CA ASP A 174 -16.17 -12.44 -6.90
C ASP A 174 -15.60 -11.02 -6.89
N ALA A 175 -14.83 -10.68 -5.86
CA ALA A 175 -14.17 -9.38 -5.75
C ALA A 175 -13.24 -9.09 -6.94
N SER A 176 -12.61 -10.12 -7.52
CA SER A 176 -11.73 -9.95 -8.68
C SER A 176 -12.50 -9.46 -9.91
N LYS A 177 -13.75 -9.89 -10.05
CA LYS A 177 -14.66 -9.44 -11.12
C LYS A 177 -15.21 -8.04 -10.85
N ALA A 178 -15.73 -7.81 -9.65
CA ALA A 178 -16.32 -6.53 -9.26
C ALA A 178 -15.34 -5.37 -9.40
N LEU A 179 -14.08 -5.60 -9.03
CA LEU A 179 -13.06 -4.57 -8.98
C LEU A 179 -12.22 -4.45 -10.26
N ALA A 180 -12.44 -5.33 -11.25
CA ALA A 180 -11.62 -5.36 -12.47
C ALA A 180 -11.64 -4.02 -13.22
N LYS A 181 -12.84 -3.45 -13.41
CA LYS A 181 -13.02 -2.18 -14.12
C LYS A 181 -12.32 -0.99 -13.41
N PRO A 182 -12.58 -0.68 -12.13
CA PRO A 182 -11.88 0.42 -11.45
C PRO A 182 -10.37 0.17 -11.35
N ALA A 183 -9.92 -1.08 -11.17
CA ALA A 183 -8.49 -1.40 -11.17
C ALA A 183 -7.82 -1.17 -12.53
N ALA A 184 -8.48 -1.54 -13.64
CA ALA A 184 -7.98 -1.29 -14.99
C ALA A 184 -7.90 0.21 -15.29
N GLN A 185 -8.88 1.00 -14.85
CA GLN A 185 -8.85 2.46 -14.94
C GLN A 185 -7.63 3.04 -14.22
N MET A 186 -7.37 2.62 -12.99
CA MET A 186 -6.21 3.07 -12.23
C MET A 186 -4.89 2.71 -12.91
N LEU A 187 -4.73 1.47 -13.39
CA LEU A 187 -3.50 1.04 -14.09
C LEU A 187 -3.22 1.87 -15.35
N ARG A 188 -4.27 2.24 -16.10
CA ARG A 188 -4.17 3.14 -17.25
C ARG A 188 -3.80 4.55 -16.83
N ALA A 189 -4.42 5.10 -15.79
CA ALA A 189 -4.09 6.41 -15.26
C ALA A 189 -2.62 6.47 -14.79
N MET A 190 -2.14 5.44 -14.11
CA MET A 190 -0.73 5.30 -13.72
C MET A 190 0.20 5.20 -14.95
N ALA A 191 -0.23 4.51 -16.02
CA ALA A 191 0.54 4.41 -17.26
C ALA A 191 0.72 5.77 -17.93
N GLY A 192 -0.38 6.50 -18.02
CA GLY A 192 -0.48 7.79 -18.70
C GLY A 192 0.03 8.97 -17.89
N ASP A 193 0.51 8.77 -16.65
CA ASP A 193 0.99 9.86 -15.82
C ASP A 193 2.38 10.36 -16.24
N GLU A 194 2.41 11.18 -17.28
CA GLU A 194 3.65 11.74 -17.83
C GLU A 194 4.39 12.69 -16.88
N ALA A 195 3.75 13.13 -15.78
CA ALA A 195 4.42 13.89 -14.73
C ALA A 195 5.37 13.02 -13.89
N LEU A 196 5.21 11.69 -13.94
CA LEU A 196 6.12 10.75 -13.29
C LEU A 196 7.15 10.16 -14.28
N PRO A 197 8.42 10.02 -13.85
CA PRO A 197 9.42 9.23 -14.58
C PRO A 197 8.90 7.83 -14.93
N ARG A 198 9.29 7.34 -16.11
CA ARG A 198 8.86 6.02 -16.62
C ARG A 198 9.12 4.88 -15.62
N GLN A 199 10.24 4.92 -14.91
CA GLN A 199 10.58 3.92 -13.90
C GLN A 199 9.58 3.94 -12.72
N GLN A 200 9.24 5.13 -12.20
CA GLN A 200 8.29 5.26 -11.10
C GLN A 200 6.89 4.79 -11.51
N ARG A 201 6.44 5.13 -12.73
CA ARG A 201 5.19 4.60 -13.30
C ARG A 201 5.18 3.08 -13.34
N ALA A 202 6.24 2.47 -13.89
CA ALA A 202 6.35 1.01 -13.99
C ALA A 202 6.35 0.32 -12.61
N MET A 203 7.06 0.90 -11.62
CA MET A 203 7.06 0.39 -10.25
C MET A 203 5.68 0.48 -9.60
N LEU A 204 4.98 1.61 -9.77
CA LEU A 204 3.64 1.80 -9.21
C LEU A 204 2.61 0.85 -9.84
N GLN A 205 2.65 0.67 -11.17
CA GLN A 205 1.80 -0.28 -11.87
C GLN A 205 2.04 -1.71 -11.40
N SER A 206 3.30 -2.12 -11.34
CA SER A 206 3.67 -3.46 -10.87
C SER A 206 3.23 -3.69 -9.43
N ALA A 207 3.40 -2.69 -8.56
CA ALA A 207 2.94 -2.74 -7.17
C ALA A 207 1.41 -2.86 -7.08
N PHE A 208 0.67 -2.13 -7.91
CA PHE A 208 -0.79 -2.16 -7.93
C PHE A 208 -1.34 -3.49 -8.46
N GLU A 209 -0.79 -4.02 -9.55
CA GLU A 209 -1.20 -5.33 -10.09
C GLU A 209 -0.91 -6.46 -9.08
N GLN A 210 0.26 -6.45 -8.44
CA GLN A 210 0.61 -7.40 -7.39
C GLN A 210 -0.32 -7.28 -6.18
N ALA A 211 -0.66 -6.06 -5.76
CA ALA A 211 -1.61 -5.82 -4.68
C ALA A 211 -3.00 -6.34 -5.03
N PHE A 212 -3.49 -6.07 -6.25
CA PHE A 212 -4.77 -6.56 -6.73
C PHE A 212 -4.82 -8.08 -6.74
N ALA A 213 -3.81 -8.74 -7.30
CA ALA A 213 -3.71 -10.20 -7.28
C ALA A 213 -3.76 -10.74 -5.84
N ALA A 214 -2.99 -10.14 -4.91
CA ALA A 214 -2.96 -10.57 -3.52
C ALA A 214 -4.32 -10.45 -2.81
N GLU A 215 -5.01 -9.31 -2.97
CA GLU A 215 -6.31 -9.05 -2.34
C GLU A 215 -7.46 -9.81 -3.00
N CYS A 216 -7.33 -10.18 -4.28
CA CYS A 216 -8.34 -10.90 -5.06
C CYS A 216 -8.03 -12.39 -5.23
N GLY A 217 -7.25 -12.99 -4.32
CA GLY A 217 -7.06 -14.44 -4.26
C GLY A 217 -6.12 -15.03 -5.33
N GLY A 218 -5.37 -14.19 -6.04
CA GLY A 218 -4.48 -14.54 -7.15
C GLY A 218 -5.15 -14.49 -8.52
N GLU A 219 -6.41 -14.08 -8.59
CA GLU A 219 -7.17 -14.01 -9.84
C GLU A 219 -6.93 -12.69 -10.57
N LEU A 220 -6.51 -12.78 -11.83
CA LEU A 220 -6.21 -11.64 -12.70
C LEU A 220 -6.95 -11.68 -14.04
N ARG A 221 -7.73 -12.74 -14.32
CA ARG A 221 -8.40 -12.91 -15.62
C ARG A 221 -9.28 -11.72 -15.98
N TRP A 222 -10.08 -11.23 -15.03
CA TRP A 222 -11.04 -10.15 -15.26
C TRP A 222 -10.32 -8.83 -15.45
N LEU A 223 -9.28 -8.57 -14.66
CA LEU A 223 -8.44 -7.38 -14.83
C LEU A 223 -7.78 -7.36 -16.21
N ARG A 224 -7.21 -8.49 -16.64
CA ARG A 224 -6.58 -8.61 -17.96
C ARG A 224 -7.57 -8.43 -19.10
N GLN A 225 -8.79 -8.95 -18.94
CA GLN A 225 -9.88 -8.74 -19.90
C GLN A 225 -10.22 -7.24 -20.03
N GLU A 226 -10.46 -6.55 -18.92
CA GLU A 226 -10.74 -5.10 -18.89
C GLU A 226 -9.58 -4.26 -19.45
N MET A 227 -8.34 -4.71 -19.28
CA MET A 227 -7.17 -4.04 -19.88
C MET A 227 -7.07 -4.28 -21.39
N ALA A 228 -7.49 -5.44 -21.90
CA ALA A 228 -7.47 -5.77 -23.32
C ALA A 228 -8.61 -5.10 -24.10
N GLU A 229 -9.84 -5.10 -23.55
CA GLU A 229 -11.03 -4.53 -24.20
C GLU A 229 -10.99 -3.01 -24.40
N THR A 230 -10.12 -2.31 -23.67
CA THR A 230 -9.92 -0.85 -23.81
C THR A 230 -8.66 -0.50 -24.61
N GLY A 231 -7.94 -1.52 -25.13
CA GLY A 231 -6.75 -1.36 -25.97
C GLY A 231 -7.04 -1.35 -27.48
N GLU A 232 -8.32 -1.48 -27.86
CA GLU A 232 -8.88 -1.30 -29.21
C GLU A 232 -9.55 0.08 -29.34
#